data_AF-A0A7Y3ARV8-F1
#
_entry.id   AF-A0A7Y3ARV8-F1
#
_cell.length_a   1.000
_cell.length_b   1.000
_cell.length_c   1.000
_cell.angle_alpha   90.00
_cell.angle_beta   90.00
_cell.angle_gamma   90.00
#
_symmetry.space_group_name_H-M   'P 1'
#
loop_
_entity.id
_entity.type
_entity.pdbx_description
1 polymer ?
#
loop_
_entity_poly.entity_id
_entity_poly.type
_entity_poly.pdbx_seq_one_letter_code
_entity_poly.pdbx_strand_id
1 'polypeptide(L)'
;MKKYSFLLTFFITSFLFAQEQDTLILNFREYLGYVKKYHPIAKQAELQIGIGQANLMRSRGGFDPKIEVDYDRKQFKGVEYYDRFNTTFKIPTWYGIELKGTFEQNEGQFLNPEEDLPVDGLYSAGISVSVIQGLWINERMATLRKAKFFRE
;
A
#
# COMPACT_ATOMS: atom_id res chain seq x y z
N MET A 1 18.17 -15.13 -69.91
CA MET A 1 17.89 -13.86 -69.18
C MET A 1 17.89 -14.03 -67.65
N LYS A 2 17.24 -15.05 -67.07
CA LYS A 2 17.21 -15.27 -65.60
C LYS A 2 18.59 -15.48 -64.93
N LYS A 3 19.55 -16.13 -65.60
CA LYS A 3 20.91 -16.38 -65.05
C LYS A 3 21.74 -15.10 -64.85
N TYR A 4 21.61 -14.12 -65.75
CA TYR A 4 22.31 -12.84 -65.65
C TYR A 4 21.65 -11.89 -64.63
N SER A 5 20.35 -12.05 -64.39
CA SER A 5 19.63 -11.30 -63.36
C SER A 5 20.17 -11.61 -61.96
N PHE A 6 20.50 -12.86 -61.67
CA PHE A 6 21.02 -13.26 -60.34
C PHE A 6 22.44 -12.71 -60.09
N LEU A 7 23.28 -12.74 -61.14
CA LEU A 7 24.62 -12.13 -61.12
C LEU A 7 24.55 -10.61 -60.93
N LEU A 8 23.57 -9.94 -61.56
CA LEU A 8 23.34 -8.52 -61.39
C LEU A 8 22.92 -8.18 -59.94
N THR A 9 22.01 -8.95 -59.35
CA THR A 9 21.59 -8.73 -57.96
C THR A 9 22.74 -8.95 -56.98
N PHE A 10 23.56 -9.98 -57.18
CA PHE A 10 24.75 -10.25 -56.35
C PHE A 10 25.80 -9.14 -56.46
N PHE A 11 26.00 -8.60 -57.67
CA PHE A 11 26.90 -7.47 -57.89
C PHE A 11 26.39 -6.21 -57.18
N ILE A 12 25.08 -5.92 -57.24
CA ILE A 12 24.47 -4.75 -56.59
C ILE A 12 24.58 -4.84 -55.05
N THR A 13 24.40 -6.01 -54.45
CA THR A 13 24.55 -6.18 -52.99
C THR A 13 25.99 -6.02 -52.49
N SER A 14 26.97 -6.13 -53.39
CA SER A 14 28.40 -5.99 -53.05
C SER A 14 28.84 -4.54 -52.87
N PHE A 15 28.04 -3.56 -53.33
CA PHE A 15 28.32 -2.12 -53.22
C PHE A 15 27.53 -1.42 -52.10
N LEU A 16 26.79 -2.16 -51.28
CA LEU A 16 26.03 -1.60 -50.17
C LEU A 16 26.90 -1.55 -48.90
N PHE A 17 27.49 -0.38 -48.62
CA PHE A 17 28.13 -0.09 -47.34
C PHE A 17 27.10 0.53 -46.38
N ALA A 18 26.39 -0.31 -45.63
CA ALA A 18 25.38 0.13 -44.65
C ALA A 18 25.94 0.28 -43.22
N GLN A 19 27.24 0.00 -43.02
CA GLN A 19 27.87 0.09 -41.71
C GLN A 19 28.55 1.45 -41.58
N GLU A 20 27.87 2.43 -40.99
CA GLU A 20 28.55 3.59 -40.42
C GLU A 20 29.38 3.13 -39.22
N GLN A 21 30.63 3.60 -39.15
CA GLN A 21 31.46 3.35 -37.98
C GLN A 21 30.91 4.17 -36.81
N ASP A 22 30.53 3.49 -35.74
CA ASP A 22 30.01 4.13 -34.54
C ASP A 22 31.04 5.13 -34.00
N THR A 23 30.74 6.42 -34.14
CA THR A 23 31.60 7.52 -33.67
C THR A 23 31.45 7.78 -32.18
N LEU A 24 30.51 7.10 -31.51
CA LEU A 24 30.09 7.40 -30.15
C LEU A 24 31.02 6.74 -29.13
N ILE A 25 32.17 7.39 -28.90
CA ILE A 25 33.12 6.99 -27.86
C ILE A 25 32.65 7.59 -26.54
N LEU A 26 31.96 6.79 -25.72
CA LEU A 26 31.58 7.19 -24.36
C LEU A 26 32.83 7.29 -23.48
N ASN A 27 33.03 8.44 -22.85
CA ASN A 27 33.95 8.52 -21.72
C ASN A 27 33.41 7.65 -20.57
N PHE A 28 34.30 7.11 -19.74
CA PHE A 28 33.95 6.27 -18.60
C PHE A 28 32.86 6.88 -17.70
N ARG A 29 32.87 8.20 -17.49
CA ARG A 29 31.83 8.90 -16.70
C ARG A 29 30.45 8.85 -17.37
N GLU A 30 30.41 9.00 -18.69
CA GLU A 30 29.16 8.98 -19.46
C GLU A 30 28.60 7.56 -19.48
N TYR A 31 29.46 6.57 -19.74
CA TYR A 31 29.12 5.15 -19.62
C TYR A 31 28.51 4.83 -18.24
N LEU A 32 29.17 5.23 -17.15
CA LEU A 32 28.67 4.99 -15.79
C LEU A 32 27.35 5.72 -15.52
N GLY A 33 27.16 6.92 -16.08
CA GLY A 33 25.89 7.65 -16.02
C GLY A 33 24.73 6.89 -16.68
N TYR A 34 24.96 6.34 -17.88
CA TYR A 34 23.99 5.49 -18.56
C TYR A 34 23.70 4.20 -17.79
N VAL A 35 24.72 3.53 -17.26
CA VAL A 35 24.55 2.34 -16.41
C VAL A 35 23.72 2.68 -15.19
N LYS A 36 24.04 3.73 -14.44
CA LYS A 36 23.27 4.11 -13.24
C LYS A 36 21.81 4.42 -13.57
N LYS A 37 21.54 5.06 -14.71
CA LYS A 37 20.19 5.50 -15.11
C LYS A 37 19.32 4.38 -15.69
N TYR A 38 19.91 3.45 -16.44
CA TYR A 38 19.15 2.47 -17.23
C TYR A 38 19.40 1.01 -16.84
N HIS A 39 20.43 0.72 -16.05
CA HIS A 39 20.71 -0.65 -15.64
C HIS A 39 19.64 -1.16 -14.65
N PRO A 40 18.99 -2.32 -14.90
CA PRO A 40 17.90 -2.82 -14.08
C PRO A 40 18.26 -2.96 -12.60
N ILE A 41 19.45 -3.46 -12.27
CA ILE A 41 19.90 -3.64 -10.88
C ILE A 41 20.09 -2.29 -10.18
N ALA A 42 20.62 -1.27 -10.87
CA ALA A 42 20.80 0.06 -10.29
C ALA A 42 19.44 0.70 -9.98
N LYS A 43 18.48 0.57 -10.91
CA LYS A 43 17.09 1.01 -10.71
C LYS A 43 16.42 0.27 -9.56
N GLN A 44 16.62 -1.03 -9.43
CA GLN A 44 16.09 -1.81 -8.31
C GLN A 44 16.64 -1.32 -6.96
N ALA A 45 17.94 -1.04 -6.87
CA ALA A 45 18.55 -0.50 -5.66
C ALA A 45 17.98 0.88 -5.30
N GLU A 46 17.79 1.75 -6.29
CA GLU A 46 17.17 3.07 -6.08
C GLU A 46 15.72 2.97 -5.58
N LEU A 47 14.92 2.03 -6.10
CA LEU A 47 13.56 1.78 -5.65
C LEU A 47 13.47 1.35 -4.17
N GLN A 48 14.47 0.64 -3.65
CA GLN A 48 14.48 0.22 -2.24
C GLN A 48 14.47 1.41 -1.29
N ILE A 49 15.12 2.52 -1.66
CA ILE A 49 15.11 3.76 -0.86
C ILE A 49 13.69 4.31 -0.75
N GLY A 50 12.97 4.39 -1.89
CA GLY A 50 11.59 4.85 -1.92
C GLY A 50 10.64 3.93 -1.14
N ILE A 51 10.82 2.62 -1.25
CA ILE A 51 10.07 1.62 -0.48
C ILE A 51 10.33 1.79 1.03
N GLY A 52 11.58 1.99 1.45
CA GLY A 52 11.94 2.25 2.84
C GLY A 52 11.25 3.50 3.41
N GLN A 53 11.25 4.60 2.65
CA GLN A 53 10.55 5.83 3.03
C GLN A 53 9.03 5.64 3.11
N ALA A 54 8.43 4.97 2.14
CA ALA A 54 7.00 4.66 2.14
C ALA A 54 6.61 3.76 3.32
N ASN A 55 7.43 2.77 3.65
CA ASN A 55 7.24 1.91 4.82
C ASN A 55 7.31 2.70 6.12
N LEU A 56 8.26 3.63 6.27
CA LEU A 56 8.34 4.50 7.44
C LEU A 56 7.11 5.38 7.58
N MET A 57 6.64 5.96 6.48
CA MET A 57 5.41 6.77 6.45
C MET A 57 4.20 5.94 6.87
N ARG A 58 4.03 4.75 6.29
CA ARG A 58 2.96 3.80 6.65
C ARG A 58 2.99 3.44 8.13
N SER A 59 4.16 3.13 8.67
CA SER A 59 4.31 2.78 10.09
C SER A 59 4.00 3.95 11.03
N ARG A 60 4.27 5.19 10.62
CA ARG A 60 3.88 6.39 11.37
C ARG A 60 2.36 6.57 11.36
N GLY A 61 1.72 6.34 10.21
CA GLY A 61 0.26 6.43 10.08
C GLY A 61 -0.51 5.40 10.92
N GLY A 62 0.14 4.35 11.41
CA GLY A 62 -0.45 3.43 12.39
C GLY A 62 -0.79 4.08 13.73
N PHE A 63 -0.31 5.29 14.00
CA PHE A 63 -0.61 6.08 15.19
C PHE A 63 -1.61 7.21 14.93
N ASP A 64 -2.11 7.36 13.70
CA ASP A 64 -3.08 8.39 13.37
C ASP A 64 -4.47 8.00 13.90
N PRO A 65 -5.31 8.98 14.28
CA PRO A 65 -6.71 8.72 14.59
C PRO A 65 -7.41 8.06 13.41
N LYS A 66 -8.29 7.09 13.70
CA LYS A 66 -9.10 6.43 12.69
C LYS A 66 -10.56 6.37 13.09
N ILE A 67 -11.41 6.40 12.08
CA ILE A 67 -12.85 6.17 12.19
C ILE A 67 -13.14 4.84 11.50
N GLU A 68 -13.83 3.97 12.19
CA GLU A 68 -14.34 2.70 11.68
C GLU A 68 -15.87 2.81 11.66
N VAL A 69 -16.50 2.39 10.56
CA VAL A 69 -17.96 2.39 10.41
C VAL A 69 -18.33 1.00 9.95
N ASP A 70 -19.14 0.32 10.77
CA ASP A 70 -19.69 -1.00 10.51
C ASP A 70 -21.21 -0.86 10.33
N TYR A 71 -21.74 -1.44 9.25
CA TYR A 71 -23.16 -1.41 8.93
C TYR A 71 -23.61 -2.81 8.50
N ASP A 72 -24.44 -3.43 9.31
CA ASP A 72 -24.93 -4.79 9.11
C ASP A 72 -26.44 -4.80 8.99
N ARG A 73 -26.95 -5.30 7.86
CA ARG A 73 -28.38 -5.37 7.60
C ARG A 73 -28.80 -6.75 7.14
N LYS A 74 -29.92 -7.23 7.65
CA LYS A 74 -30.56 -8.46 7.16
C LYS A 74 -32.02 -8.22 6.85
N GLN A 75 -32.37 -8.45 5.59
CA GLN A 75 -33.75 -8.45 5.12
C GLN A 75 -34.08 -9.82 4.52
N PHE A 76 -35.24 -10.36 4.87
CA PHE A 76 -35.71 -11.63 4.30
C PHE A 76 -37.22 -11.58 4.07
N LYS A 77 -37.64 -11.99 2.86
CA LYS A 77 -39.06 -11.97 2.42
C LYS A 77 -39.75 -10.61 2.60
N GLY A 78 -39.03 -9.51 2.40
CA GLY A 78 -39.55 -8.15 2.58
C GLY A 78 -39.60 -7.66 4.03
N VAL A 79 -39.24 -8.51 5.00
CA VAL A 79 -39.18 -8.15 6.42
C VAL A 79 -37.74 -7.82 6.80
N GLU A 80 -37.55 -6.70 7.49
CA GLU A 80 -36.28 -6.29 8.07
C GLU A 80 -36.08 -6.99 9.41
N TYR A 81 -35.08 -7.86 9.46
CA TYR A 81 -34.75 -8.63 10.66
C TYR A 81 -33.95 -7.78 11.63
N TYR A 82 -32.87 -7.20 11.13
CA TYR A 82 -32.05 -6.25 11.88
C TYR A 82 -31.36 -5.26 10.93
N ASP A 83 -31.10 -4.09 11.47
CA ASP A 83 -30.24 -3.04 10.95
C ASP A 83 -29.35 -2.59 12.12
N ARG A 84 -28.03 -2.74 11.98
CA ARG A 84 -27.04 -2.40 13.00
C ARG A 84 -26.04 -1.43 12.40
N PHE A 85 -25.91 -0.28 13.03
CA PHE A 85 -24.98 0.75 12.66
C PHE A 85 -24.05 1.04 13.83
N ASN A 86 -22.75 0.86 13.63
CA ASN A 86 -21.73 1.15 14.63
C ASN A 86 -20.65 2.04 14.02
N THR A 87 -20.40 3.19 14.64
CA THR A 87 -19.30 4.08 14.30
C THR A 87 -18.35 4.16 15.48
N THR A 88 -17.06 3.86 15.25
CA THR A 88 -16.03 3.89 16.28
C THR A 88 -14.87 4.81 15.88
N PHE A 89 -14.59 5.81 16.70
CA PHE A 89 -13.41 6.65 16.62
C PHE A 89 -12.32 6.14 17.58
N LYS A 90 -11.10 5.91 17.07
CA LYS A 90 -9.97 5.40 17.85
C LYS A 90 -8.75 6.30 17.70
N ILE A 91 -8.13 6.67 18.82
CA ILE A 91 -6.83 7.35 18.85
C ILE A 91 -5.81 6.41 19.51
N PRO A 92 -4.95 5.73 18.73
CA PRO A 92 -3.90 4.87 19.26
C PRO A 92 -2.69 5.68 19.74
N THR A 93 -2.19 5.39 20.94
CA THR A 93 -0.97 6.03 21.48
C THR A 93 0.23 5.09 21.52
N TRP A 94 1.41 5.64 21.82
CA TRP A 94 2.69 4.90 21.80
C TRP A 94 2.85 3.86 22.90
N TYR A 95 2.00 3.82 23.93
CA TYR A 95 2.14 2.92 25.10
C TYR A 95 1.06 1.85 25.23
N GLY A 96 0.39 1.50 24.13
CA GLY A 96 -0.70 0.50 24.17
C GLY A 96 -1.95 1.01 24.89
N ILE A 97 -2.06 2.32 25.06
CA ILE A 97 -3.26 3.02 25.50
C ILE A 97 -3.99 3.52 24.25
N GLU A 98 -5.29 3.27 24.16
CA GLU A 98 -6.15 3.72 23.06
C GLU A 98 -7.34 4.47 23.62
N LEU A 99 -7.59 5.66 23.12
CA LEU A 99 -8.83 6.37 23.39
C LEU A 99 -9.87 5.92 22.36
N LYS A 100 -11.05 5.53 22.83
CA LYS A 100 -12.15 5.05 21.99
C LYS A 100 -13.39 5.88 22.27
N GLY A 101 -14.04 6.34 21.21
CA GLY A 101 -15.42 6.85 21.25
C GLY A 101 -16.26 6.02 20.29
N THR A 102 -17.44 5.57 20.70
CA THR A 102 -18.35 4.79 19.84
C THR A 102 -19.73 5.42 19.81
N PHE A 103 -20.43 5.19 18.71
CA PHE A 103 -21.84 5.45 18.53
C PHE A 103 -22.47 4.21 17.90
N GLU A 104 -23.50 3.67 18.53
CA GLU A 104 -24.19 2.46 18.08
C GLU A 104 -25.70 2.70 17.99
N GLN A 105 -26.31 2.21 16.92
CA GLN A 105 -27.75 2.26 16.71
C GLN A 105 -28.19 0.94 16.08
N ASN A 106 -29.13 0.26 16.74
CA ASN A 106 -29.64 -1.04 16.32
C ASN A 106 -31.17 -0.98 16.24
N GLU A 107 -31.72 -1.43 15.12
CA GLU A 107 -33.16 -1.45 14.85
C GLU A 107 -33.56 -2.78 14.18
N GLY A 108 -34.85 -3.12 14.22
CA GLY A 108 -35.40 -4.26 13.49
C GLY A 108 -36.38 -5.10 14.28
N GLN A 109 -37.24 -5.83 13.57
CA GLN A 109 -38.32 -6.60 14.19
C GLN A 109 -37.82 -7.87 14.92
N PHE A 110 -36.64 -8.36 14.54
CA PHE A 110 -36.03 -9.59 15.08
C PHE A 110 -34.66 -9.32 15.69
N LEU A 111 -34.46 -8.13 16.26
CA LEU A 111 -33.25 -7.77 16.99
C LEU A 111 -33.14 -8.60 18.29
N ASN A 112 -31.91 -8.97 18.65
CA ASN A 112 -31.66 -9.67 19.91
C ASN A 112 -31.95 -8.70 21.09
N PRO A 113 -32.73 -9.08 22.12
CA PRO A 113 -33.01 -8.21 23.26
C PRO A 113 -31.77 -7.69 24.01
N GLU A 114 -30.64 -8.39 23.94
CA GLU A 114 -29.37 -7.93 24.52
C GLU A 114 -28.73 -6.76 23.75
N GLU A 115 -29.15 -6.55 22.50
CA GLU A 115 -28.69 -5.47 21.61
C GLU A 115 -29.68 -4.30 21.56
N ASP A 116 -30.68 -4.29 22.45
CA ASP A 116 -31.66 -3.21 22.56
C ASP A 116 -31.00 -1.94 23.13
N LEU A 117 -31.13 -0.84 22.40
CA LEU A 117 -30.48 0.42 22.69
C LEU A 117 -31.50 1.55 22.85
N PRO A 118 -31.13 2.70 23.45
CA PRO A 118 -31.99 3.87 23.46
C PRO A 118 -32.37 4.31 22.03
N VAL A 119 -33.55 4.90 21.86
CA VAL A 119 -34.09 5.35 20.55
C VAL A 119 -33.14 6.34 19.84
N ASP A 120 -32.39 7.14 20.59
CA ASP A 120 -31.43 8.10 20.05
C ASP A 120 -30.00 7.51 19.85
N GLY A 121 -29.86 6.18 19.99
CA GLY A 121 -28.59 5.45 19.94
C GLY A 121 -27.80 5.46 21.25
N LEU A 122 -26.70 4.71 21.27
CA LEU A 122 -25.78 4.58 22.40
C LEU A 122 -24.44 5.23 22.10
N TYR A 123 -24.10 6.26 22.88
CA TYR A 123 -22.78 6.89 22.86
C TYR A 123 -21.91 6.31 23.95
N SER A 124 -20.68 5.91 23.62
CA SER A 124 -19.70 5.45 24.60
C SER A 124 -18.36 6.14 24.40
N ALA A 125 -17.64 6.34 25.51
CA ALA A 125 -16.27 6.82 25.49
C ALA A 125 -15.47 6.05 26.54
N GLY A 126 -14.27 5.63 26.18
CA GLY A 126 -13.47 4.77 27.05
C GLY A 126 -12.00 4.76 26.68
N ILE A 127 -11.21 4.19 27.60
CA ILE A 127 -9.78 3.98 27.45
C ILE A 127 -9.53 2.48 27.43
N SER A 128 -8.83 2.02 26.41
CA SER A 128 -8.41 0.62 26.28
C SER A 128 -6.92 0.54 26.56
N VAL A 129 -6.52 -0.30 27.51
CA VAL A 129 -5.11 -0.48 27.90
C VAL A 129 -4.74 -1.96 27.82
N SER A 130 -3.65 -2.26 27.13
CA SER A 130 -3.08 -3.60 27.14
C SER A 130 -2.34 -3.86 28.46
N VAL A 131 -2.66 -4.94 29.18
CA VAL A 131 -2.10 -5.21 30.52
C VAL A 131 -0.80 -6.02 30.48
N ILE A 132 -0.63 -6.92 29.51
CA ILE A 132 0.54 -7.79 29.36
C ILE A 132 1.19 -7.58 27.98
N GLN A 133 0.68 -8.30 26.97
CA GLN A 133 1.15 -8.17 25.60
C GLN A 133 0.64 -6.85 25.03
N GLY A 134 1.54 -5.97 24.61
CA GLY A 134 1.20 -4.63 24.10
C GLY A 134 1.50 -3.48 25.05
N LEU A 135 1.75 -3.73 26.35
CA LEU A 135 2.10 -2.67 27.31
C LEU A 135 3.54 -2.16 27.09
N TRP A 136 4.50 -3.08 26.96
CA TRP A 136 5.92 -2.75 26.77
C TRP A 136 6.30 -2.53 25.30
N ILE A 137 5.76 -3.37 24.42
CA ILE A 137 5.93 -3.25 22.97
C ILE A 137 4.65 -3.72 22.29
N ASN A 138 4.08 -2.84 21.46
CA ASN A 138 2.95 -3.16 20.60
C ASN A 138 3.39 -3.31 19.14
N GLU A 139 2.52 -3.90 18.33
CA GLU A 139 2.78 -4.14 16.91
C GLU A 139 3.12 -2.85 16.14
N ARG A 140 2.47 -1.73 16.47
CA ARG A 140 2.71 -0.44 15.82
C ARG A 140 4.12 0.07 16.11
N MET A 141 4.56 -0.01 17.37
CA MET A 141 5.93 0.35 17.77
C MET A 141 6.95 -0.58 17.13
N ALA A 142 6.68 -1.89 17.10
CA ALA A 142 7.56 -2.86 16.48
C ALA A 142 7.70 -2.58 14.97
N THR A 143 6.59 -2.31 14.29
CA THR A 143 6.55 -1.98 12.85
C THR A 143 7.24 -0.63 12.57
N LEU A 144 7.08 0.37 13.43
CA LEU A 144 7.80 1.65 13.33
C LEU A 144 9.30 1.49 13.57
N ARG A 145 9.71 0.72 14.58
CA ARG A 145 11.13 0.42 14.83
C ARG A 145 11.74 -0.32 13.64
N LYS A 146 11.05 -1.36 13.14
CA LYS A 146 11.46 -2.09 11.94
C LYS A 146 11.63 -1.15 10.75
N ALA A 147 10.64 -0.31 10.45
CA ALA A 147 10.69 0.59 9.31
C ALA A 147 11.80 1.66 9.40
N LYS A 148 12.20 2.07 10.61
CA LYS A 148 13.36 2.97 10.79
C LYS A 148 14.67 2.33 10.34
N PHE A 149 14.85 1.03 10.59
CA PHE A 149 16.04 0.30 10.13
C PHE A 149 16.10 0.14 8.61
N PHE A 150 14.95 -0.04 7.95
CA PHE A 150 14.87 -0.18 6.48
C PHE A 150 14.97 1.15 5.70
N ARG A 151 15.09 2.29 6.40
CA ARG A 151 15.32 3.60 5.79
C ARG A 151 16.80 3.81 5.42
N GLU A 152 17.69 3.19 6.19
CA GLU A 152 19.15 3.27 6.05
C GLU A 152 19.66 2.13 5.18
#